data_AF-A0A850GHA0-F1
#
_entry.id   AF-A0A850GHA0-F1
#
_cell.length_a   1.000
_cell.length_b   1.000
_cell.length_c   1.000
_cell.angle_alpha   90.00
_cell.angle_beta   90.00
_cell.angle_gamma   90.00
#
_symmetry.space_group_name_H-M   'P 1'
#
loop_
_entity.id
_entity.type
_entity.pdbx_description
1 polymer ?
#
loop_
_entity_poly.entity_id
_entity_poly.type
_entity_poly.pdbx_seq_one_letter_code
_entity_poly.pdbx_strand_id
1 'polypeptide(L)'
;MTDKDQLLQLLQEIVGVEGVRGAMIASADGPVGGVEYSHLQPAVAADVTKTVRRMVVASTTANAPLRELLINFGGSRMMIRPYDEDATLVVVLERGAQTSPLRALLDIELEQLSRAAEPSLEAFGVHEGDDEVSQLLASSLGPALLEIEAVYASFRQRVGLGPEHAREAMHEQIREWLLCCNPSTYTLPLLLDGLSETMTDDPAGRSAFVGEVQGILRRAGALR
;
A
#
# COMPACT_ATOMS: atom_id res chain seq x y z
N MET A 1 19.29 16.12 -23.15
CA MET A 1 18.59 14.89 -22.77
C MET A 1 17.13 15.26 -22.64
N THR A 2 16.22 14.57 -23.33
CA THR A 2 14.78 14.84 -23.14
C THR A 2 14.30 14.18 -21.85
N ASP A 3 13.21 14.67 -21.26
CA ASP A 3 12.61 14.06 -20.05
C ASP A 3 12.28 12.58 -20.28
N LYS A 4 11.92 12.22 -21.52
CA LYS A 4 11.68 10.84 -21.92
C LYS A 4 12.96 9.98 -21.88
N ASP A 5 14.10 10.52 -22.31
CA ASP A 5 15.37 9.79 -22.26
C ASP A 5 15.81 9.53 -20.80
N GLN A 6 15.58 10.49 -19.91
CA GLN A 6 15.82 10.33 -18.46
C GLN A 6 14.95 9.23 -17.86
N LEU A 7 13.66 9.19 -18.19
CA LEU A 7 12.76 8.14 -17.71
C LEU A 7 13.16 6.75 -18.22
N LEU A 8 13.58 6.62 -19.48
CA LEU A 8 14.04 5.34 -20.02
C LEU A 8 15.35 4.88 -19.36
N GLN A 9 16.26 5.81 -19.06
CA GLN A 9 17.47 5.50 -18.31
C GLN A 9 17.15 5.02 -16.90
N LEU A 10 16.24 5.69 -16.19
CA LEU A 10 15.77 5.25 -14.87
C LEU A 10 15.18 3.83 -14.92
N LEU A 11 14.34 3.54 -15.92
CA LEU A 11 13.77 2.20 -16.09
C LEU A 11 14.86 1.14 -16.32
N GLN A 12 15.90 1.47 -17.08
CA GLN A 12 17.04 0.59 -17.30
C GLN A 12 17.81 0.31 -16.01
N GLU A 13 18.04 1.33 -15.18
CA GLU A 13 18.72 1.18 -13.89
C GLU A 13 17.90 0.33 -12.92
N ILE A 14 16.58 0.56 -12.87
CA ILE A 14 15.64 -0.24 -12.04
C ILE A 14 15.67 -1.72 -12.43
N VAL A 15 15.65 -2.04 -13.73
CA VAL A 15 15.70 -3.44 -14.19
C VAL A 15 17.03 -4.11 -13.84
N GLY A 16 18.09 -3.33 -13.59
CA GLY A 16 19.37 -3.85 -13.10
C GLY A 16 19.37 -4.27 -11.63
N VAL A 17 18.35 -3.91 -10.85
CA VAL A 17 18.26 -4.24 -9.42
C VAL A 17 17.86 -5.70 -9.23
N GLU A 18 18.55 -6.41 -8.33
CA GLU A 18 18.29 -7.81 -8.04
C GLU A 18 16.82 -8.03 -7.62
N GLY A 19 16.18 -9.00 -8.28
CA GLY A 19 14.79 -9.38 -8.00
C GLY A 19 13.74 -8.48 -8.66
N VAL A 20 14.13 -7.46 -9.43
CA VAL A 20 13.22 -6.76 -10.34
C VAL A 20 12.99 -7.62 -11.59
N ARG A 21 11.72 -7.88 -11.90
CA ARG A 21 11.28 -8.59 -13.12
C ARG A 21 10.91 -7.65 -14.25
N GLY A 22 10.66 -6.40 -13.91
CA GLY A 22 10.41 -5.39 -14.91
C GLY A 22 9.86 -4.08 -14.35
N ALA A 23 9.93 -3.01 -15.13
CA ALA A 23 9.45 -1.69 -14.73
C ALA A 23 8.84 -0.91 -15.90
N MET A 24 7.87 -0.03 -15.59
CA MET A 24 7.28 0.90 -16.56
C MET A 24 6.79 2.17 -15.88
N ILE A 25 6.58 3.22 -16.68
CA ILE A 25 5.88 4.43 -16.24
C ILE A 25 4.46 4.41 -16.77
N ALA A 26 3.48 4.49 -15.87
CA ALA A 26 2.08 4.69 -16.17
C ALA A 26 1.80 6.20 -16.30
N SER A 27 1.53 6.68 -17.52
CA SER A 27 1.25 8.10 -17.80
C SER A 27 -0.11 8.32 -18.45
N ALA A 28 -0.51 9.59 -18.63
CA ALA A 28 -1.72 9.96 -19.36
C ALA A 28 -1.72 9.46 -20.82
N ASP A 29 -0.56 9.44 -21.47
CA ASP A 29 -0.39 9.03 -22.86
C ASP A 29 -0.27 7.50 -23.02
N GLY A 30 -0.20 6.77 -21.90
CA GLY A 30 -0.06 5.31 -21.87
C GLY A 30 1.22 4.83 -21.17
N PRO A 31 1.52 3.52 -21.27
CA PRO A 31 2.69 2.94 -20.63
C PRO A 31 3.98 3.30 -21.38
N VAL A 32 4.95 3.88 -20.68
CA VAL A 32 6.33 4.09 -21.17
C VAL A 32 7.21 2.96 -20.66
N GLY A 33 7.96 2.31 -21.56
CA GLY A 33 8.85 1.19 -21.22
C GLY A 33 8.16 -0.14 -20.88
N GLY A 34 6.83 -0.22 -20.96
CA GLY A 34 6.05 -1.42 -20.61
C GLY A 34 6.31 -2.65 -21.49
N VAL A 35 6.95 -2.50 -22.65
CA VAL A 35 7.34 -3.63 -23.51
C VAL A 35 8.83 -3.95 -23.35
N GLU A 36 9.66 -2.90 -23.33
CA GLU A 36 11.13 -2.99 -23.32
C GLU A 36 11.68 -3.41 -21.95
N TYR A 37 11.11 -2.85 -20.87
CA TYR A 37 11.64 -2.97 -19.52
C TYR A 37 10.71 -3.72 -18.57
N SER A 38 9.42 -3.89 -18.87
CA SER A 38 8.51 -4.64 -18.01
C SER A 38 8.11 -6.02 -18.51
N HIS A 39 8.40 -6.34 -19.78
CA HIS A 39 7.96 -7.55 -20.48
C HIS A 39 6.44 -7.83 -20.36
N LEU A 40 5.64 -6.82 -20.05
CA LEU A 40 4.19 -6.98 -19.97
C LEU A 40 3.61 -7.00 -21.38
N GLN A 41 2.56 -7.79 -21.58
CA GLN A 41 1.80 -7.69 -22.82
C GLN A 41 1.23 -6.26 -22.96
N PRO A 42 1.23 -5.65 -24.16
CA PRO A 42 0.80 -4.26 -24.32
C PRO A 42 -0.59 -3.96 -23.76
N ALA A 43 -1.54 -4.89 -23.91
CA ALA A 43 -2.88 -4.76 -23.35
C ALA A 43 -2.86 -4.72 -21.81
N VAL A 44 -2.06 -5.60 -21.18
CA VAL A 44 -1.89 -5.64 -19.72
C VAL A 44 -1.23 -4.37 -19.21
N ALA A 45 -0.18 -3.89 -19.87
CA ALA A 45 0.49 -2.63 -19.51
C ALA A 45 -0.47 -1.43 -19.55
N ALA A 46 -1.35 -1.38 -20.56
CA ALA A 46 -2.37 -0.34 -20.68
C ALA A 46 -3.43 -0.41 -19.57
N ASP A 47 -3.89 -1.60 -19.21
CA ASP A 47 -4.89 -1.78 -18.16
C ASP A 47 -4.33 -1.52 -16.76
N VAL A 48 -3.09 -1.94 -16.49
CA VAL A 48 -2.36 -1.56 -15.27
C VAL A 48 -2.20 -0.05 -15.20
N THR A 49 -1.80 0.60 -16.29
CA THR A 49 -1.66 2.07 -16.36
C THR A 49 -2.96 2.78 -15.98
N LYS A 50 -4.10 2.39 -16.58
CA LYS A 50 -5.41 2.97 -16.25
C LYS A 50 -5.78 2.77 -14.79
N THR A 51 -5.53 1.57 -14.27
CA THR A 51 -5.90 1.19 -12.89
C THR A 51 -5.08 1.98 -11.88
N VAL A 52 -3.75 1.99 -12.05
CA VAL A 52 -2.81 2.71 -11.20
C VAL A 52 -3.13 4.20 -11.17
N ARG A 53 -3.36 4.83 -12.32
CA ARG A 53 -3.71 6.26 -12.35
C ARG A 53 -4.99 6.57 -11.59
N ARG A 54 -6.04 5.75 -11.76
CA ARG A 54 -7.29 5.92 -10.99
C ARG A 54 -7.06 5.79 -9.49
N MET A 55 -6.23 4.84 -9.10
CA MET A 55 -5.86 4.60 -7.70
C MET A 55 -5.10 5.80 -7.11
N VAL A 56 -4.12 6.35 -7.83
CA VAL A 56 -3.35 7.53 -7.39
C VAL A 56 -4.28 8.74 -7.28
N VAL A 57 -5.11 9.01 -8.28
CA VAL A 57 -6.10 10.10 -8.23
C VAL A 57 -7.07 9.94 -7.07
N ALA A 58 -7.57 8.72 -6.83
CA ALA A 58 -8.44 8.44 -5.69
C ALA A 58 -7.73 8.69 -4.35
N SER A 59 -6.46 8.26 -4.23
CA SER A 59 -5.65 8.47 -3.03
C SER A 59 -5.44 9.95 -2.71
N THR A 60 -5.13 10.77 -3.72
CA THR A 60 -4.97 12.22 -3.57
C THR A 60 -6.30 12.89 -3.20
N THR A 61 -7.40 12.47 -3.83
CA THR A 61 -8.75 12.99 -3.53
C THR A 61 -9.19 12.65 -2.10
N ALA A 62 -8.78 11.49 -1.59
CA ALA A 62 -9.00 11.07 -0.21
C ALA A 62 -8.05 11.76 0.80
N ASN A 63 -7.17 12.66 0.33
CA ASN A 63 -6.12 13.33 1.13
C ASN A 63 -5.18 12.36 1.85
N ALA A 64 -5.02 11.15 1.28
CA ALA A 64 -4.06 10.14 1.66
C ALA A 64 -3.18 9.84 0.43
N PRO A 65 -2.39 10.82 -0.05
CA PRO A 65 -1.66 10.68 -1.29
C PRO A 65 -0.72 9.48 -1.23
N LEU A 66 -0.88 8.58 -2.20
CA LEU A 66 -0.08 7.36 -2.27
C LEU A 66 1.39 7.74 -2.47
N ARG A 67 2.25 7.37 -1.52
CA ARG A 67 3.70 7.50 -1.66
C ARG A 67 4.29 6.26 -2.29
N GLU A 68 3.93 5.09 -1.76
CA GLU A 68 4.31 3.79 -2.28
C GLU A 68 3.21 2.79 -1.93
N LEU A 69 2.79 1.99 -2.90
CA LEU A 69 1.99 0.80 -2.67
C LEU A 69 2.76 -0.42 -3.16
N LEU A 70 3.02 -1.37 -2.28
CA LEU A 70 3.57 -2.67 -2.59
C LEU A 70 2.44 -3.71 -2.45
N ILE A 71 2.02 -4.29 -3.57
CA ILE A 71 0.96 -5.30 -3.65
C ILE A 71 1.59 -6.68 -3.84
N ASN A 72 1.12 -7.67 -3.09
CA ASN A 72 1.55 -9.05 -3.22
C ASN A 72 0.65 -9.84 -4.18
N PHE A 73 1.26 -10.50 -5.16
CA PHE A 73 0.58 -11.30 -6.19
C PHE A 73 1.21 -12.70 -6.27
N GLY A 74 0.73 -13.63 -5.45
CA GLY A 74 1.21 -15.02 -5.48
C GLY A 74 2.74 -15.09 -5.37
N GLY A 75 3.43 -15.46 -6.46
CA GLY A 75 4.90 -15.53 -6.55
C GLY A 75 5.61 -14.24 -6.96
N SER A 76 4.93 -13.10 -6.98
CA SER A 76 5.46 -11.79 -7.40
C SER A 76 4.89 -10.66 -6.56
N ARG A 77 5.46 -9.46 -6.68
CA ARG A 77 4.94 -8.23 -6.08
C ARG A 77 4.95 -7.11 -7.10
N MET A 78 4.11 -6.11 -6.87
CA MET A 78 4.08 -4.89 -7.66
C MET A 78 4.27 -3.69 -6.75
N MET A 79 5.32 -2.93 -6.97
CA MET A 79 5.53 -1.63 -6.35
C MET A 79 4.98 -0.55 -7.26
N ILE A 80 4.19 0.35 -6.71
CA ILE A 80 3.57 1.49 -7.38
C ILE A 80 4.01 2.74 -6.62
N ARG A 81 4.72 3.63 -7.30
CA ARG A 81 5.27 4.85 -6.69
C ARG A 81 4.97 6.06 -7.57
N PRO A 82 4.02 6.92 -7.18
CA PRO A 82 3.80 8.19 -7.86
C PRO A 82 5.05 9.05 -7.76
N TYR A 83 5.43 9.72 -8.85
CA TYR A 83 6.54 10.68 -8.83
C TYR A 83 6.13 12.08 -9.28
N ASP A 84 5.05 12.18 -10.07
CA ASP A 84 4.40 13.44 -10.45
C ASP A 84 2.88 13.23 -10.57
N GLU A 85 2.11 14.31 -10.72
CA GLU A 85 0.64 14.30 -10.82
C GLU A 85 0.13 13.40 -11.96
N ASP A 86 0.88 13.32 -13.07
CA ASP A 86 0.47 12.60 -14.27
C ASP A 86 1.23 11.31 -14.55
N ALA A 87 2.20 10.96 -13.72
CA ALA A 87 3.08 9.85 -13.98
C ALA A 87 3.42 9.03 -12.73
N THR A 88 3.31 7.71 -12.87
CA THR A 88 3.48 6.76 -11.78
C THR A 88 4.42 5.65 -12.20
N LEU A 89 5.45 5.39 -11.40
CA LEU A 89 6.33 4.25 -11.60
C LEU A 89 5.64 2.97 -11.14
N VAL A 90 5.74 1.93 -11.96
CA VAL A 90 5.27 0.58 -11.65
C VAL A 90 6.44 -0.38 -11.81
N VAL A 91 6.80 -1.09 -10.75
CA VAL A 91 7.87 -2.10 -10.75
C VAL A 91 7.30 -3.45 -10.36
N VAL A 92 7.58 -4.47 -11.17
CA VAL A 92 7.26 -5.87 -10.89
C VAL A 92 8.49 -6.51 -10.27
N LEU A 93 8.30 -7.16 -9.12
CA LEU A 93 9.34 -7.75 -8.29
C LEU A 93 9.06 -9.24 -8.07
N GLU A 94 10.10 -10.00 -7.75
CA GLU A 94 9.92 -11.30 -7.14
C GLU A 94 9.35 -11.15 -5.72
N ARG A 95 8.65 -12.19 -5.24
CA ARG A 95 8.05 -12.18 -3.89
C ARG A 95 9.10 -11.94 -2.79
N GLY A 96 10.25 -12.59 -2.90
CA GLY A 96 11.32 -12.48 -1.89
C GLY A 96 12.34 -11.37 -2.14
N ALA A 97 12.18 -10.55 -3.18
CA ALA A 97 13.17 -9.53 -3.51
C ALA A 97 13.36 -8.53 -2.36
N GLN A 98 14.58 -8.05 -2.12
CA GLN A 98 14.76 -6.96 -1.16
C GLN A 98 14.32 -5.65 -1.82
N THR A 99 13.41 -4.91 -1.17
CA THR A 99 12.93 -3.63 -1.71
C THR A 99 13.82 -2.45 -1.32
N SER A 100 14.66 -2.59 -0.29
CA SER A 100 15.52 -1.50 0.21
C SER A 100 16.49 -0.94 -0.83
N PRO A 101 17.22 -1.76 -1.63
CA PRO A 101 18.10 -1.24 -2.67
C PRO A 101 17.35 -0.46 -3.75
N LEU A 102 16.17 -0.97 -4.14
CA LEU A 102 15.30 -0.29 -5.09
C LEU A 102 14.80 1.04 -4.53
N ARG A 103 14.34 1.07 -3.27
CA ARG A 103 13.87 2.30 -2.62
C ARG A 103 14.98 3.35 -2.55
N ALA A 104 16.19 2.96 -2.18
CA ALA A 104 17.34 3.88 -2.12
C ALA A 104 17.67 4.49 -3.50
N LEU A 105 17.65 3.67 -4.56
CA LEU A 105 17.80 4.16 -5.93
C LEU A 105 16.68 5.15 -6.29
N LEU A 106 15.43 4.78 -6.00
CA LEU A 106 14.26 5.60 -6.32
C LEU A 106 14.22 6.91 -5.53
N ASP A 107 14.64 6.91 -4.27
CA ASP A 107 14.69 8.14 -3.47
C ASP A 107 15.66 9.13 -4.11
N ILE A 108 16.85 8.67 -4.52
CA ILE A 108 17.86 9.51 -5.19
C ILE A 108 17.36 10.02 -6.54
N GLU A 109 16.86 9.13 -7.40
CA GLU A 109 16.50 9.48 -8.78
C GLU A 109 15.19 10.27 -8.85
N LEU A 110 14.19 9.92 -8.01
CA LEU A 110 12.94 10.66 -7.98
C LEU A 110 13.06 12.00 -7.25
N GLU A 111 13.98 12.18 -6.29
CA GLU A 111 14.28 13.53 -5.75
C GLU A 111 14.99 14.39 -6.79
N GLN A 112 15.85 13.81 -7.63
CA GLN A 112 16.48 14.54 -8.74
C GLN A 112 15.46 14.96 -9.82
N LEU A 113 14.46 14.11 -10.06
CA LEU A 113 13.37 14.39 -11.00
C LEU A 113 12.27 15.29 -10.41
N SER A 114 11.94 15.12 -9.13
CA SER A 114 10.97 15.93 -8.38
C SER A 114 11.69 17.00 -7.56
N ARG A 115 11.86 18.19 -8.14
CA ARG A 115 12.57 19.29 -7.48
C ARG A 115 11.85 19.90 -6.25
N ALA A 116 10.90 19.19 -5.65
CA ALA A 116 10.16 19.59 -4.45
C ALA A 116 9.39 18.40 -3.83
N ALA A 117 9.99 17.65 -2.91
CA ALA A 117 9.22 16.79 -2.01
C ALA A 117 9.87 16.74 -0.62
N GLU A 118 9.08 17.01 0.42
CA GLU A 118 9.49 17.02 1.82
C GLU A 118 9.91 15.62 2.34
N PRO A 119 10.74 15.55 3.40
CA PRO A 119 11.38 14.32 3.87
C PRO A 119 10.38 13.22 4.26
N SER A 120 10.81 11.97 4.06
CA SER A 120 9.95 10.79 4.05
C SER A 120 9.68 10.20 5.45
N LEU A 121 8.54 9.53 5.57
CA LEU A 121 8.27 8.54 6.62
C LEU A 121 8.66 7.17 6.06
N GLU A 122 9.37 6.37 6.87
CA GLU A 122 9.90 5.07 6.48
C GLU A 122 8.81 4.11 5.98
N ALA A 123 8.97 3.61 4.75
CA ALA A 123 8.13 2.55 4.23
C ALA A 123 8.58 1.22 4.85
N PHE A 124 7.78 0.69 5.77
CA PHE A 124 8.03 -0.62 6.38
C PHE A 124 8.15 -1.69 5.28
N GLY A 125 9.32 -2.33 5.22
CA GLY A 125 9.52 -3.51 4.39
C GLY A 125 8.83 -4.69 5.05
N VAL A 126 8.02 -5.42 4.29
CA VAL A 126 7.43 -6.69 4.73
C VAL A 126 8.59 -7.67 4.94
N HIS A 127 8.77 -8.17 6.16
CA HIS A 127 9.70 -9.21 6.60
C HIS A 127 8.90 -10.30 7.32
N GLU A 128 8.39 -11.29 6.59
CA GLU A 128 7.53 -12.37 7.13
C GLU A 128 8.11 -12.94 8.46
N GLY A 129 7.49 -12.55 9.59
CA GLY A 129 7.87 -12.96 10.94
C GLY A 129 6.86 -12.48 11.98
N ASP A 130 6.71 -13.21 13.10
CA ASP A 130 5.76 -12.88 14.19
C ASP A 130 5.97 -11.49 14.82
N ASP A 131 7.11 -10.85 14.53
CA ASP A 131 7.44 -9.50 14.99
C ASP A 131 6.83 -8.39 14.11
N GLU A 132 6.33 -8.67 12.90
CA GLU A 132 5.80 -7.63 12.01
C GLU A 132 4.56 -6.93 12.56
N VAL A 133 3.67 -7.69 13.20
CA VAL A 133 2.48 -7.13 13.86
C VAL A 133 2.93 -6.20 14.99
N SER A 134 3.90 -6.62 15.80
CA SER A 134 4.44 -5.83 16.91
C SER A 134 5.14 -4.55 16.41
N GLN A 135 5.93 -4.66 15.34
CA GLN A 135 6.58 -3.52 14.69
C GLN A 135 5.55 -2.54 14.12
N LEU A 136 4.49 -3.04 13.47
CA LEU A 136 3.41 -2.20 12.97
C LEU A 136 2.67 -1.49 14.10
N LEU A 137 2.40 -2.18 15.21
CA LEU A 137 1.78 -1.58 16.40
C LEU A 137 2.70 -0.56 17.09
N ALA A 138 4.01 -0.66 16.92
CA ALA A 138 4.98 0.34 17.39
C ALA A 138 5.18 1.53 16.42
N SER A 139 4.61 1.45 15.21
CA SER A 139 4.73 2.48 14.17
C SER A 139 3.80 3.68 14.41
N SER A 140 3.84 4.66 13.49
CA SER A 140 2.91 5.78 13.46
C SER A 140 1.44 5.37 13.30
N LEU A 141 1.15 4.18 12.74
CA LEU A 141 -0.21 3.63 12.64
C LEU A 141 -0.68 2.97 13.93
N GLY A 142 0.24 2.60 14.83
CA GLY A 142 -0.02 1.89 16.07
C GLY A 142 -1.17 2.47 16.91
N PRO A 143 -1.17 3.79 17.21
CA PRO A 143 -2.25 4.40 17.99
C PRO A 143 -3.63 4.21 17.38
N ALA A 144 -3.76 4.34 16.05
CA ALA A 144 -5.04 4.15 15.36
C ALA A 144 -5.47 2.67 15.40
N LEU A 145 -4.53 1.73 15.22
CA LEU A 145 -4.80 0.30 15.30
C LEU A 145 -5.28 -0.12 16.70
N LEU A 146 -4.66 0.40 17.76
CA LEU A 146 -5.07 0.13 19.14
C LEU A 146 -6.45 0.72 19.45
N GLU A 147 -6.77 1.90 18.90
CA GLU A 147 -8.11 2.49 19.03
C GLU A 147 -9.17 1.64 18.31
N ILE A 148 -8.86 1.15 17.10
CA ILE A 148 -9.73 0.24 16.34
C ILE A 148 -9.95 -1.06 17.12
N GLU A 149 -8.90 -1.66 17.68
CA GLU A 149 -8.99 -2.87 18.50
C GLU A 149 -9.91 -2.66 19.71
N ALA A 150 -9.79 -1.53 20.41
CA ALA A 150 -10.62 -1.21 21.56
C ALA A 150 -12.12 -1.07 21.18
N VAL A 151 -12.41 -0.38 20.07
CA VAL A 151 -13.78 -0.25 19.57
C VAL A 151 -14.30 -1.61 19.15
N TYR A 152 -13.54 -2.39 18.39
CA TYR A 152 -13.90 -3.74 17.96
C TYR A 152 -14.22 -4.65 19.15
N ALA A 153 -13.35 -4.68 20.16
CA ALA A 153 -13.56 -5.45 21.39
C ALA A 153 -14.85 -5.06 22.11
N SER A 154 -15.20 -3.78 22.15
CA SER A 154 -16.45 -3.31 22.79
C SER A 154 -17.71 -3.86 22.10
N PHE A 155 -17.68 -4.07 20.78
CA PHE A 155 -18.78 -4.70 20.05
C PHE A 155 -18.79 -6.21 20.24
N ARG A 156 -17.63 -6.87 20.18
CA ARG A 156 -17.54 -8.33 20.38
C ARG A 156 -17.95 -8.76 21.80
N GLN A 157 -17.71 -7.92 22.80
CA GLN A 157 -18.20 -8.16 24.17
C GLN A 157 -19.73 -8.24 24.27
N ARG A 158 -20.48 -7.52 23.43
CA ARG A 158 -21.96 -7.53 23.45
C ARG A 158 -22.54 -8.87 23.03
N VAL A 159 -21.80 -9.64 22.24
CA VAL A 159 -22.15 -11.01 21.83
C VAL A 159 -21.49 -12.08 22.69
N GLY A 160 -20.90 -11.70 23.82
CA GLY A 160 -20.33 -12.61 24.81
C GLY A 160 -18.88 -13.05 24.52
N LEU A 161 -18.17 -12.39 23.60
CA LEU A 161 -16.78 -12.69 23.31
C LEU A 161 -15.84 -11.87 24.18
N GLY A 162 -14.78 -12.51 24.68
CA GLY A 162 -13.79 -11.87 25.54
C GLY A 162 -12.84 -10.94 24.77
N PRO A 163 -12.11 -10.07 25.50
CA PRO A 163 -11.12 -9.16 24.89
C PRO A 163 -9.99 -9.90 24.17
N GLU A 164 -9.56 -11.07 24.68
CA GLU A 164 -8.53 -11.91 24.03
C GLU A 164 -8.95 -12.33 22.63
N HIS A 165 -10.22 -12.70 22.43
CA HIS A 165 -10.72 -13.09 21.12
C HIS A 165 -10.71 -11.92 20.13
N ALA A 166 -11.04 -10.71 20.61
CA ALA A 166 -10.97 -9.52 19.77
C ALA A 166 -9.54 -9.19 19.36
N ARG A 167 -8.57 -9.38 20.28
CA ARG A 167 -7.14 -9.21 20.03
C ARG A 167 -6.61 -10.23 19.03
N GLU A 168 -6.96 -11.51 19.21
CA GLU A 168 -6.61 -12.58 18.26
C GLU A 168 -7.11 -12.27 16.86
N ALA A 169 -8.39 -11.88 16.73
CA ALA A 169 -8.97 -11.49 15.44
C ALA A 169 -8.28 -10.26 14.84
N MET A 170 -7.97 -9.24 15.64
CA MET A 170 -7.24 -8.05 15.18
C MET A 170 -5.85 -8.42 14.64
N HIS A 171 -5.09 -9.21 15.39
CA HIS A 171 -3.76 -9.65 14.97
C HIS A 171 -3.82 -10.48 13.69
N GLU A 172 -4.81 -11.36 13.57
CA GLU A 172 -5.00 -12.16 12.36
C GLU A 172 -5.34 -11.31 11.14
N GLN A 173 -6.25 -10.34 11.29
CA GLN A 173 -6.57 -9.42 10.19
C GLN A 173 -5.39 -8.51 9.81
N ILE A 174 -4.53 -8.13 10.76
CA ILE A 174 -3.27 -7.43 10.45
C ILE A 174 -2.35 -8.33 9.62
N ARG A 175 -2.22 -9.63 9.96
CA ARG A 175 -1.40 -10.56 9.17
C ARG A 175 -1.92 -10.69 7.75
N GLU A 176 -3.23 -10.89 7.57
CA GLU A 176 -3.85 -10.95 6.25
C GLU A 176 -3.64 -9.66 5.44
N TRP A 177 -3.72 -8.52 6.12
CA TRP A 177 -3.45 -7.23 5.50
C TRP A 177 -1.99 -7.12 5.01
N LEU A 178 -1.02 -7.52 5.84
CA LEU A 178 0.41 -7.54 5.49
C LEU A 178 0.70 -8.53 4.34
N LEU A 179 -0.02 -9.65 4.28
CA LEU A 179 0.07 -10.60 3.17
C LEU A 179 -0.46 -10.02 1.86
N CYS A 180 -1.38 -9.08 1.91
CA CYS A 180 -1.96 -8.44 0.73
C CYS A 180 -1.11 -7.27 0.23
N CYS A 181 -0.71 -6.38 1.14
CA CYS A 181 0.02 -5.15 0.79
C CYS A 181 0.79 -4.55 1.97
N ASN A 182 1.67 -3.59 1.70
CA ASN A 182 2.27 -2.79 2.76
C ASN A 182 1.21 -1.96 3.51
N PRO A 183 1.34 -1.82 4.84
CA PRO A 183 0.36 -1.09 5.64
C PRO A 183 0.54 0.42 5.47
N SER A 184 -0.58 1.12 5.29
CA SER A 184 -0.64 2.58 5.14
C SER A 184 -2.02 3.09 5.52
N THR A 185 -2.18 4.40 5.69
CA THR A 185 -3.51 5.02 5.87
C THR A 185 -4.42 4.77 4.67
N TYR A 186 -3.87 4.68 3.46
CA TYR A 186 -4.63 4.39 2.24
C TYR A 186 -5.14 2.94 2.18
N THR A 187 -4.35 1.98 2.68
CA THR A 187 -4.71 0.56 2.67
C THR A 187 -5.43 0.10 3.94
N LEU A 188 -5.51 0.95 4.97
CA LEU A 188 -6.18 0.68 6.24
C LEU A 188 -7.66 0.26 6.11
N PRO A 189 -8.46 0.77 5.14
CA PRO A 189 -9.81 0.25 4.93
C PRO A 189 -9.90 -1.26 4.68
N LEU A 190 -8.87 -1.89 4.08
CA LEU A 190 -8.86 -3.35 3.85
C LEU A 190 -8.86 -4.14 5.16
N LEU A 191 -8.11 -3.66 6.17
CA LEU A 191 -8.13 -4.24 7.51
C LEU A 191 -9.54 -4.18 8.13
N LEU A 192 -10.26 -3.09 7.88
CA LEU A 192 -11.59 -2.88 8.45
C LEU A 192 -12.66 -3.73 7.78
N ASP A 193 -12.55 -3.91 6.47
CA ASP A 193 -13.40 -4.84 5.73
C ASP A 193 -13.21 -6.26 6.29
N GLY A 194 -11.96 -6.70 6.48
CA GLY A 194 -11.64 -7.99 7.10
C GLY A 194 -12.21 -8.14 8.52
N LEU A 195 -12.04 -7.14 9.38
CA LEU A 195 -12.65 -7.14 10.72
C LEU A 195 -14.18 -7.18 10.66
N SER A 196 -14.80 -6.43 9.74
CA SER A 196 -16.25 -6.38 9.59
C SER A 196 -16.83 -7.72 9.12
N GLU A 197 -16.09 -8.48 8.31
CA GLU A 197 -16.47 -9.84 7.89
C GLU A 197 -16.50 -10.83 9.06
N THR A 198 -15.69 -10.62 10.09
CA THR A 198 -15.73 -11.45 11.30
C THR A 198 -16.96 -11.18 12.20
N MET A 199 -17.72 -10.13 11.91
CA MET A 199 -18.93 -9.73 12.66
C MET A 199 -20.25 -10.18 12.01
N THR A 200 -20.24 -11.29 11.28
CA THR A 200 -21.44 -11.81 10.58
C THR A 200 -22.58 -12.22 11.52
N ASP A 201 -22.24 -12.55 12.76
CA ASP A 201 -23.15 -12.90 13.86
C ASP A 201 -23.85 -11.68 14.49
N ASP A 202 -23.37 -10.46 14.25
CA ASP A 202 -23.98 -9.21 14.73
C ASP A 202 -24.04 -8.14 13.62
N PRO A 203 -25.01 -8.23 12.69
CA PRO A 203 -25.14 -7.27 11.59
C PRO A 203 -25.35 -5.83 12.05
N ALA A 204 -26.05 -5.62 13.17
CA ALA A 204 -26.30 -4.29 13.72
C ALA A 204 -25.04 -3.70 14.35
N GLY A 205 -24.31 -4.49 15.14
CA GLY A 205 -23.02 -4.10 15.69
C GLY A 205 -21.98 -3.86 14.61
N ARG A 206 -21.96 -4.65 13.53
CA ARG A 206 -21.08 -4.43 12.37
C ARG A 206 -21.29 -3.06 11.75
N SER A 207 -22.53 -2.66 11.47
CA SER A 207 -22.82 -1.34 10.90
C SER A 207 -22.42 -0.19 11.82
N ALA A 208 -22.63 -0.35 13.13
CA ALA A 208 -22.22 0.66 14.12
C ALA A 208 -20.69 0.74 14.26
N PHE A 209 -20.00 -0.41 14.30
CA PHE A 209 -18.55 -0.51 14.30
C PHE A 209 -17.91 0.23 13.12
N VAL A 210 -18.39 -0.03 11.90
CA VAL A 210 -17.91 0.68 10.69
C VAL A 210 -18.09 2.19 10.84
N GLY A 211 -19.21 2.65 11.38
CA GLY A 211 -19.46 4.07 11.62
C GLY A 211 -18.50 4.70 12.64
N GLU A 212 -18.21 4.02 13.74
CA GLU A 212 -17.26 4.50 14.76
C GLU A 212 -15.82 4.54 14.23
N VAL A 213 -15.41 3.50 13.51
CA VAL A 213 -14.06 3.42 12.95
C VAL A 213 -13.85 4.44 11.84
N GLN A 214 -14.87 4.77 11.03
CA GLN A 214 -14.77 5.91 10.11
C GLN A 214 -14.37 7.20 10.83
N GLY A 215 -14.83 7.40 12.08
CA GLY A 215 -14.40 8.53 12.91
C GLY A 215 -12.90 8.49 13.27
N ILE A 216 -12.36 7.29 13.57
CA ILE A 216 -10.93 7.07 13.83
C ILE A 216 -10.12 7.38 12.57
N LEU A 217 -10.56 6.85 11.42
CA LEU A 217 -9.92 7.10 10.12
C LEU A 217 -9.83 8.58 9.80
N ARG A 218 -10.88 9.36 10.10
CA ARG A 218 -10.82 10.82 9.92
C ARG A 218 -9.77 11.51 10.77
N ARG A 219 -9.62 11.08 12.03
CA ARG A 219 -8.60 11.63 12.94
C ARG A 219 -7.18 11.22 12.53
N ALA A 220 -7.03 9.99 12.03
CA ALA A 220 -5.77 9.44 11.55
C ALA A 220 -5.37 9.96 10.15
N GLY A 221 -6.20 10.78 9.49
CA GLY A 221 -5.94 11.30 8.15
C GLY A 221 -6.15 10.28 7.02
N ALA A 222 -6.87 9.19 7.28
CA ALA A 222 -7.17 8.13 6.31
C ALA A 222 -8.50 8.33 5.55
N LEU A 223 -9.43 9.14 6.08
CA LEU A 223 -10.69 9.51 5.42
C LEU A 223 -11.08 10.97 5.77
N ARG A 224 -11.92 11.62 4.98
CA ARG A 224 -12.77 12.74 5.44
C ARG A 224 -14.21 12.44 5.10
#